data_AF-A0A2X4UUJ7-F1
#
_entry.id   AF-A0A2X4UUJ7-F1
#
_cell.length_a   1.000
_cell.length_b   1.000
_cell.length_c   1.000
_cell.angle_alpha   90.00
_cell.angle_beta   90.00
_cell.angle_gamma   90.00
#
_symmetry.space_group_name_H-M   'P 1'
#
loop_
_entity.id
_entity.type
_entity.pdbx_description
1 polymer ?
#
loop_
_entity_poly.entity_id
_entity_poly.type
_entity_poly.pdbx_seq_one_letter_code
_entity_poly.pdbx_strand_id
1 'polypeptide(L)'
;MNIVKIKTSLYLIMLLSSSSQAGQENWELKCTLDTGGVMTLNHKKDTVYITYKSQDKSSDKGSVVIKMDTNSGEAQQSITANDVTDNRVFVLRGTRENIEGAMAITYEEYKGQPDAHISVMNPMGKETESHACLTGTITTRSDLLYTGIEHAPFIH
;
A
#
# COMPACT_ATOMS: atom_id res chain seq x y z
N MET A 1 -47.11 -32.05 45.29
CA MET A 1 -45.96 -32.21 44.39
C MET A 1 -46.47 -32.26 42.97
N ASN A 2 -46.24 -31.22 42.16
CA ASN A 2 -45.89 -31.30 40.73
C ASN A 2 -45.88 -29.89 40.13
N ILE A 3 -44.65 -29.41 39.98
CA ILE A 3 -44.27 -28.15 39.35
C ILE A 3 -44.38 -28.37 37.83
N VAL A 4 -45.34 -27.72 37.17
CA VAL A 4 -45.37 -27.71 35.70
C VAL A 4 -44.37 -26.65 35.24
N LYS A 5 -43.20 -27.15 34.82
CA LYS A 5 -42.08 -26.36 34.32
C LYS A 5 -42.45 -25.69 33.00
N ILE A 6 -42.40 -24.36 32.98
CA ILE A 6 -42.40 -23.55 31.77
C ILE A 6 -41.08 -23.85 31.02
N LYS A 7 -41.16 -24.53 29.88
CA LYS A 7 -40.02 -24.71 28.99
C LYS A 7 -39.87 -23.46 28.12
N THR A 8 -39.09 -22.50 28.60
CA THR A 8 -38.64 -21.35 27.79
C THR A 8 -37.66 -21.87 26.74
N SER A 9 -38.11 -21.97 25.49
CA SER A 9 -37.27 -22.35 24.36
C SER A 9 -36.44 -21.15 23.93
N LEU A 10 -35.17 -21.11 24.35
CA LEU A 10 -34.21 -20.08 23.97
C LEU A 10 -33.72 -20.36 22.55
N TYR A 11 -34.28 -19.67 21.55
CA TYR A 11 -33.75 -19.68 20.19
C TYR A 11 -32.47 -18.82 20.14
N LEU A 12 -31.31 -19.47 20.19
CA LEU A 12 -30.03 -18.84 19.93
C LEU A 12 -29.87 -18.67 18.41
N ILE A 13 -30.20 -17.49 17.89
CA ILE A 13 -29.91 -17.12 16.51
C ILE A 13 -28.38 -16.91 16.42
N MET A 14 -27.66 -17.95 15.99
CA MET A 14 -26.28 -17.78 15.54
C MET A 14 -26.31 -16.94 14.26
N LEU A 15 -26.03 -15.64 14.40
CA LEU A 15 -25.60 -14.81 13.28
C LEU A 15 -24.26 -15.38 12.80
N LEU A 16 -24.32 -16.29 11.84
CA LEU A 16 -23.19 -16.61 10.98
C LEU A 16 -22.82 -15.32 10.27
N SER A 17 -21.85 -14.59 10.83
CA SER A 17 -21.14 -13.55 10.11
C SER A 17 -20.43 -14.24 8.96
N SER A 18 -21.10 -14.33 7.81
CA SER A 18 -20.48 -14.60 6.54
C SER A 18 -19.45 -13.49 6.32
N SER A 19 -18.22 -13.70 6.78
CA SER A 19 -17.07 -12.96 6.30
C SER A 19 -16.97 -13.34 4.83
N SER A 20 -17.60 -12.53 3.98
CA SER A 20 -17.29 -12.56 2.57
C SER A 20 -15.81 -12.24 2.46
N GLN A 21 -14.98 -13.26 2.24
CA GLN A 21 -13.70 -13.10 1.55
C GLN A 21 -14.03 -12.68 0.12
N ALA A 22 -14.56 -11.47 -0.02
CA ALA A 22 -14.65 -10.79 -1.28
C ALA A 22 -13.23 -10.34 -1.59
N GLY A 23 -12.56 -11.11 -2.46
CA GLY A 23 -11.25 -10.81 -3.06
C GLY A 23 -10.27 -10.12 -2.13
N GLN A 24 -9.41 -10.90 -1.47
CA GLN A 24 -8.21 -10.35 -0.86
C GLN A 24 -7.38 -9.72 -1.98
N GLU A 25 -7.62 -8.44 -2.23
CA GLU A 25 -6.81 -7.64 -3.13
C GLU A 25 -5.42 -7.64 -2.51
N ASN A 26 -4.49 -8.41 -3.11
CA ASN A 26 -3.13 -8.57 -2.61
C ASN A 26 -2.32 -7.31 -2.92
N TRP A 27 -2.61 -6.24 -2.17
CA TRP A 27 -1.84 -5.01 -2.22
C TRP A 27 -0.51 -5.19 -1.53
N GLU A 28 0.55 -4.69 -2.17
CA GLU A 28 1.83 -4.50 -1.49
C GLU A 28 1.67 -3.36 -0.47
N LEU A 29 1.07 -2.24 -0.91
CA LEU A 29 0.72 -1.09 -0.09
C LEU A 29 -0.55 -0.42 -0.65
N LYS A 30 -1.44 0.01 0.24
CA LYS A 30 -2.64 0.78 -0.10
C LYS A 30 -2.89 1.81 1.00
N CYS A 31 -3.26 3.03 0.62
CA CYS A 31 -3.65 4.05 1.58
C CYS A 31 -4.56 5.11 0.96
N THR A 32 -5.16 5.93 1.81
CA THR A 32 -5.80 7.19 1.40
C THR A 32 -4.76 8.31 1.54
N LEU A 33 -4.56 9.09 0.47
CA LEU A 33 -3.69 10.27 0.47
C LEU A 33 -4.35 11.44 1.21
N ASP A 34 -3.55 12.38 1.68
CA ASP A 34 -3.98 13.66 2.29
C ASP A 34 -4.93 14.50 1.41
N THR A 35 -4.81 14.37 0.08
CA THR A 35 -5.72 14.93 -0.93
C THR A 35 -7.06 14.20 -1.02
N GLY A 36 -7.27 13.16 -0.20
CA GLY A 36 -8.42 12.26 -0.22
C GLY A 36 -8.33 11.16 -1.29
N GLY A 37 -7.36 11.23 -2.20
CA GLY A 37 -7.14 10.21 -3.22
C GLY A 37 -6.81 8.83 -2.64
N VAL A 38 -6.86 7.78 -3.46
CA VAL A 38 -6.38 6.45 -3.06
C VAL A 38 -5.10 6.14 -3.81
N MET A 39 -4.06 5.77 -3.08
CA MET A 39 -2.83 5.21 -3.62
C MET A 39 -2.84 3.69 -3.46
N THR A 40 -2.46 2.97 -4.50
CA THR A 40 -2.17 1.54 -4.44
C THR A 40 -0.85 1.21 -5.11
N LEU A 41 -0.14 0.27 -4.51
CA LEU A 41 1.05 -0.38 -5.03
C LEU A 41 0.76 -1.87 -5.10
N ASN A 42 0.94 -2.43 -6.29
CA ASN A 42 0.72 -3.84 -6.60
C ASN A 42 1.88 -4.40 -7.39
N HIS A 43 2.03 -5.71 -7.30
CA HIS A 43 2.97 -6.45 -8.11
C HIS A 43 2.29 -7.70 -8.70
N LYS A 44 2.58 -7.98 -9.98
CA LYS A 44 2.18 -9.22 -10.64
C LYS A 44 3.26 -9.65 -11.64
N LYS A 45 3.86 -10.81 -11.39
CA LYS A 45 4.93 -11.43 -12.19
C LYS A 45 6.22 -10.59 -12.23
N ASP A 46 6.33 -9.75 -13.25
CA ASP A 46 7.51 -8.94 -13.55
C ASP A 46 7.13 -7.47 -13.69
N THR A 47 5.95 -7.10 -13.18
CA THR A 47 5.40 -5.77 -13.34
C THR A 47 4.88 -5.22 -12.03
N VAL A 48 5.36 -4.04 -11.69
CA VAL A 48 4.85 -3.22 -10.61
C VAL A 48 3.84 -2.22 -11.16
N TYR A 49 2.74 -2.05 -10.43
CA TYR A 49 1.67 -1.13 -10.72
C TYR A 49 1.53 -0.14 -9.59
N ILE A 50 1.65 1.15 -9.90
CA ILE A 50 1.29 2.23 -8.99
C ILE A 50 0.02 2.86 -9.54
N THR A 51 -1.03 2.91 -8.73
CA THR A 51 -2.22 3.69 -9.06
C THR A 51 -2.39 4.80 -8.05
N TYR A 52 -2.60 6.03 -8.51
CA TYR A 52 -3.08 7.11 -7.66
C TYR A 52 -4.27 7.80 -8.32
N LYS A 53 -5.31 8.06 -7.54
CA LYS A 53 -6.54 8.70 -8.03
C LYS A 53 -6.78 10.00 -7.29
N SER A 54 -6.80 11.14 -8.00
CA SER A 54 -7.25 12.41 -7.44
C SER A 54 -8.74 12.36 -7.10
N GLN A 55 -9.16 12.93 -5.96
CA GLN A 55 -10.58 13.12 -5.65
C GLN A 55 -11.24 14.24 -6.47
N ASP A 56 -10.45 15.08 -7.13
CA ASP A 56 -10.97 16.25 -7.82
C ASP A 56 -11.73 15.85 -9.09
N LYS A 57 -13.07 15.80 -8.97
CA LYS A 57 -14.00 15.48 -10.06
C LYS A 57 -13.97 16.51 -11.20
N SER A 58 -13.32 17.66 -10.99
CA SER A 58 -13.16 18.72 -11.99
C SER A 58 -11.90 18.57 -12.84
N SER A 59 -10.93 17.76 -12.40
CA SER A 59 -9.71 17.53 -13.17
C SER A 59 -9.94 16.38 -14.14
N ASP A 60 -9.69 16.60 -15.44
CA ASP A 60 -9.63 15.56 -16.48
C ASP A 60 -8.54 14.50 -16.21
N LYS A 61 -7.79 14.63 -15.10
CA LYS A 61 -6.78 13.68 -14.65
C LYS A 61 -7.46 12.51 -13.92
N GLY A 62 -8.02 11.61 -14.72
CA GLY A 62 -8.46 10.27 -14.28
C GLY A 62 -7.35 9.52 -13.55
N SER A 63 -7.69 8.38 -12.93
CA SER A 63 -6.74 7.53 -12.21
C SER A 63 -5.45 7.33 -13.02
N VAL A 64 -4.30 7.72 -12.45
CA VAL A 64 -3.01 7.50 -13.09
C VAL A 64 -2.55 6.10 -12.73
N VAL A 65 -2.23 5.31 -13.75
CA VAL A 65 -1.68 3.96 -13.60
C VAL A 65 -0.29 3.94 -14.21
N ILE A 66 0.72 3.80 -13.37
CA ILE A 66 2.11 3.65 -13.77
C ILE A 66 2.45 2.16 -13.74
N LYS A 67 3.11 1.70 -14.80
CA LYS A 67 3.53 0.31 -14.98
C LYS A 67 5.04 0.31 -15.17
N MET A 68 5.72 -0.50 -14.39
CA MET A 68 7.18 -0.61 -14.41
C MET A 68 7.56 -2.07 -14.46
N ASP A 69 8.39 -2.42 -15.43
CA ASP A 69 8.94 -3.77 -15.55
C ASP A 69 10.12 -3.97 -14.60
N THR A 70 10.08 -5.03 -13.79
CA THR A 70 11.10 -5.31 -12.77
C THR A 70 12.35 -5.94 -13.39
N ASN A 71 12.21 -6.72 -14.46
CA ASN A 71 13.32 -7.44 -15.09
C ASN A 71 14.29 -6.52 -15.85
N SER A 72 13.77 -5.47 -16.46
CA SER A 72 14.56 -4.40 -17.10
C SER A 72 15.03 -3.34 -16.11
N GLY A 73 14.61 -3.45 -14.84
CA GLY A 73 15.02 -2.55 -13.77
C GLY A 73 14.31 -1.20 -13.80
N GLU A 74 13.17 -1.06 -14.50
CA GLU A 74 12.33 0.15 -14.52
C GLU A 74 11.72 0.46 -13.14
N ALA A 75 11.66 -0.54 -12.26
CA ALA A 75 11.36 -0.42 -10.85
C ALA A 75 12.55 -0.93 -10.05
N GLN A 76 13.07 -0.10 -9.14
CA GLN A 76 14.11 -0.47 -8.20
C GLN A 76 13.65 -0.23 -6.77
N GLN A 77 14.22 -0.98 -5.83
CA GLN A 77 13.81 -0.89 -4.43
C GLN A 77 14.99 -0.78 -3.47
N SER A 78 14.73 -0.29 -2.27
CA SER A 78 15.63 -0.45 -1.13
C SER A 78 14.86 -0.78 0.12
N ILE A 79 15.51 -1.53 1.02
CA ILE A 79 15.01 -1.82 2.36
C ILE A 79 16.14 -1.46 3.32
N THR A 80 15.86 -0.54 4.23
CA THR A 80 16.79 -0.14 5.28
C THR A 80 16.19 -0.50 6.62
N ALA A 81 16.98 -1.11 7.50
CA ALA A 81 16.58 -1.42 8.86
C ALA A 81 17.54 -0.76 9.85
N ASN A 82 16.98 -0.18 10.90
CA ASN A 82 17.69 0.31 12.06
C ASN A 82 17.04 -0.27 13.31
N ASP A 83 17.60 -1.39 13.78
CA ASP A 83 17.09 -2.11 14.95
C ASP A 83 17.28 -1.32 16.26
N VAL A 84 18.19 -0.33 16.29
CA VAL A 84 18.39 0.54 17.48
C VAL A 84 17.21 1.49 17.65
N THR A 85 16.70 2.04 16.55
CA THR A 85 15.56 2.96 16.56
C THR A 85 14.22 2.28 16.36
N ASP A 86 14.21 0.96 16.13
CA ASP A 86 13.05 0.19 15.69
C ASP A 86 12.41 0.84 14.45
N ASN A 87 13.25 1.12 13.45
CA ASN A 87 12.83 1.72 12.19
C ASN A 87 13.12 0.78 11.02
N ARG A 88 12.15 0.60 10.14
CA ARG A 88 12.34 -0.07 8.85
C ARG A 88 11.71 0.76 7.75
N VAL A 89 12.42 0.90 6.63
CA VAL A 89 12.01 1.73 5.51
C VAL A 89 12.11 0.91 4.23
N PHE A 90 11.02 0.82 3.50
CA PHE A 90 10.94 0.36 2.13
C PHE A 90 10.82 1.57 1.20
N VAL A 91 11.61 1.60 0.14
CA VAL A 91 11.51 2.59 -0.93
C VAL A 91 11.38 1.87 -2.27
N LEU A 92 10.44 2.29 -3.09
CA LEU A 92 10.34 1.92 -4.50
C LEU A 92 10.59 3.16 -5.36
N ARG A 93 11.43 3.04 -6.39
CA ARG A 93 11.74 4.11 -7.34
C ARG A 93 11.47 3.65 -8.77
N GLY A 94 10.90 4.54 -9.57
CA GLY A 94 10.80 4.39 -11.02
C GLY A 94 12.04 4.95 -11.73
N THR A 95 12.57 4.21 -12.71
CA THR A 95 13.85 4.51 -13.37
C THR A 95 13.77 4.51 -14.91
N ARG A 96 12.64 4.16 -15.51
CA ARG A 96 12.46 4.18 -16.98
C ARG A 96 12.50 5.60 -17.53
N GLU A 97 13.21 5.89 -18.63
CA GLU A 97 13.42 7.24 -19.23
C GLU A 97 12.19 8.19 -19.29
N ASN A 98 10.98 7.65 -19.44
CA ASN A 98 9.73 8.44 -19.51
C ASN A 98 9.10 8.74 -18.13
N ILE A 99 9.66 8.16 -17.08
CA ILE A 99 9.32 8.24 -15.64
C ILE A 99 10.59 8.30 -14.77
N GLU A 100 11.77 8.53 -15.37
CA GLU A 100 13.07 8.26 -14.77
C GLU A 100 13.36 9.29 -13.69
N GLY A 101 13.46 8.80 -12.45
CA GLY A 101 13.59 9.65 -11.27
C GLY A 101 12.30 10.40 -10.91
N ALA A 102 11.20 10.20 -11.64
CA ALA A 102 10.02 11.03 -11.50
C ALA A 102 9.08 10.61 -10.39
N MET A 103 9.26 9.43 -9.79
CA MET A 103 8.39 8.96 -8.71
C MET A 103 9.10 8.04 -7.72
N ALA A 104 8.81 8.23 -6.44
CA ALA A 104 9.14 7.28 -5.38
C ALA A 104 7.93 7.03 -4.49
N ILE A 105 7.82 5.79 -4.00
CA ILE A 105 6.95 5.43 -2.88
C ILE A 105 7.84 5.08 -1.72
N THR A 106 7.56 5.67 -0.57
CA THR A 106 8.19 5.31 0.70
C THR A 106 7.13 4.71 1.60
N TYR A 107 7.45 3.60 2.24
CA TYR A 107 6.70 3.06 3.38
C TYR A 107 7.70 2.79 4.49
N GLU A 108 7.40 3.28 5.68
CA GLU A 108 8.22 3.05 6.86
C GLU A 108 7.37 2.68 8.07
N GLU A 109 8.00 1.96 8.99
CA GLU A 109 7.48 1.73 10.33
C GLU A 109 8.51 2.16 11.36
N TYR A 110 8.14 3.18 12.13
CA TYR A 110 8.93 3.64 13.28
C TYR A 110 8.20 3.25 14.57
N LYS A 111 8.79 2.36 15.37
CA LYS A 111 8.19 1.86 16.62
C LYS A 111 6.76 1.33 16.42
N GLY A 112 6.56 0.60 15.32
CA GLY A 112 5.25 0.06 14.91
C GLY A 112 4.24 1.10 14.44
N GLN A 113 4.63 2.36 14.24
CA GLN A 113 3.79 3.38 13.62
C GLN A 113 4.07 3.44 12.12
N PRO A 114 3.11 3.06 11.26
CA PRO A 114 3.29 3.10 9.82
C PRO A 114 3.16 4.53 9.30
N ASP A 115 4.07 4.90 8.40
CA ASP A 115 3.96 6.08 7.55
C ASP A 115 4.24 5.71 6.10
N ALA A 116 3.60 6.40 5.16
CA ALA A 116 3.85 6.20 3.75
C ALA A 116 3.54 7.47 2.96
N HIS A 117 4.26 7.67 1.87
CA HIS A 117 4.02 8.77 0.95
C HIS A 117 4.46 8.43 -0.46
N ILE A 118 3.93 9.21 -1.40
CA ILE A 118 4.37 9.23 -2.79
C ILE A 118 5.01 10.58 -3.07
N SER A 119 6.20 10.55 -3.65
CA SER A 119 6.93 11.74 -4.10
C SER A 119 7.05 11.71 -5.61
N VAL A 120 6.82 12.85 -6.24
CA VAL A 120 7.12 13.09 -7.66
C VAL A 120 8.35 13.98 -7.72
N MET A 121 9.34 13.62 -8.52
CA MET A 121 10.57 14.42 -8.68
C MET A 121 10.73 14.88 -10.12
N ASN A 122 11.49 15.95 -10.32
CA ASN A 122 11.90 16.36 -11.64
C ASN A 122 13.15 15.56 -12.11
N PRO A 123 13.57 15.69 -13.38
CA PRO A 123 14.77 15.02 -13.89
C PRO A 123 16.08 15.38 -13.17
N MET A 124 16.10 16.42 -12.33
CA MET A 124 17.25 16.79 -11.50
C MET A 124 17.23 16.11 -10.12
N GLY A 125 16.26 15.22 -9.86
CA GLY A 125 16.08 14.54 -8.57
C GLY A 125 15.49 15.43 -7.47
N LYS A 126 14.96 16.61 -7.81
CA LYS A 126 14.29 17.48 -6.83
C LYS A 126 12.81 17.10 -6.75
N GLU A 127 12.33 16.84 -5.55
CA GLU A 127 10.91 16.64 -5.28
C GLU A 127 10.10 17.88 -5.68
N THR A 128 9.05 17.67 -6.48
CA THR A 128 8.12 18.70 -6.95
C THR A 128 6.72 18.53 -6.36
N GLU A 129 6.33 17.30 -6.03
CA GLU A 129 5.07 16.99 -5.34
C GLU A 129 5.32 15.88 -4.32
N SER A 130 4.63 15.93 -3.19
CA SER A 130 4.63 14.87 -2.18
C SER A 130 3.25 14.78 -1.54
N HIS A 131 2.74 13.57 -1.41
CA HIS A 131 1.44 13.29 -0.82
C HIS A 131 1.57 12.20 0.23
N ALA A 132 1.23 12.55 1.47
CA ALA A 132 1.28 11.62 2.59
C ALA A 132 0.03 10.74 2.64
N CYS A 133 0.19 9.51 3.12
CA CYS A 133 -0.90 8.65 3.50
C CYS A 133 -1.49 9.10 4.83
N LEU A 134 -2.82 9.13 4.92
CA LEU A 134 -3.51 9.36 6.19
C LEU A 134 -3.26 8.18 7.14
N THR A 135 -2.83 8.50 8.35
CA THR A 135 -2.65 7.52 9.43
C THR A 135 -3.92 6.69 9.64
N GLY A 136 -3.76 5.37 9.82
CA GLY A 136 -4.87 4.43 10.00
C GLY A 136 -5.55 3.97 8.70
N THR A 137 -5.15 4.51 7.54
CA THR A 137 -5.62 4.02 6.22
C THR A 137 -4.59 3.12 5.52
N ILE A 138 -3.37 3.06 6.04
CA ILE A 138 -2.26 2.29 5.49
C ILE A 138 -2.52 0.80 5.70
N THR A 139 -2.54 0.05 4.60
CA THR A 139 -2.62 -1.42 4.57
C THR A 139 -1.47 -1.94 3.73
N THR A 140 -0.74 -2.94 4.23
CA THR A 140 0.45 -3.47 3.56
C THR A 140 0.48 -4.99 3.56
N ARG A 141 1.25 -5.57 2.64
CA ARG A 141 1.70 -6.96 2.77
C ARG A 141 2.63 -7.06 3.98
N SER A 142 2.40 -8.06 4.83
CA SER A 142 3.02 -8.22 6.15
C SER A 142 4.55 -8.22 6.16
N ASP A 143 5.20 -8.61 5.07
CA ASP A 143 6.65 -8.73 4.96
C ASP A 143 7.29 -7.73 4.00
N LEU A 144 6.55 -6.69 3.54
CA LEU A 144 7.07 -5.70 2.59
C LEU A 144 8.37 -5.03 3.08
N LEU A 145 8.46 -4.71 4.37
CA LEU A 145 9.65 -4.13 5.02
C LEU A 145 10.82 -5.11 5.23
N TYR A 146 10.67 -6.36 4.80
CA TYR A 146 11.66 -7.43 5.00
C TYR A 146 12.10 -8.02 3.67
N THR A 147 11.16 -8.29 2.77
CA THR A 147 11.41 -8.98 1.51
C THR A 147 11.29 -8.06 0.31
N GLY A 148 10.59 -6.93 0.43
CA GLY A 148 10.36 -6.03 -0.69
C GLY A 148 9.55 -6.71 -1.79
N ILE A 149 9.51 -6.11 -2.98
CA ILE A 149 8.80 -6.66 -4.13
C ILE A 149 9.66 -7.72 -4.83
N GLU A 150 9.08 -8.87 -5.14
CA GLU A 150 9.78 -9.93 -5.88
C GLU A 150 10.27 -9.42 -7.25
N HIS A 151 11.46 -9.89 -7.68
CA HIS A 151 12.12 -9.54 -8.95
C HIS A 151 12.48 -8.06 -9.17
N ALA A 152 12.07 -7.12 -8.30
CA ALA A 152 12.54 -5.75 -8.38
C ALA A 152 14.00 -5.67 -7.88
N PRO A 153 14.97 -5.22 -8.71
CA PRO A 153 16.35 -5.12 -8.27
C PRO A 153 16.52 -4.10 -7.15
N PHE A 154 17.52 -4.35 -6.28
CA PHE A 154 17.89 -3.39 -5.24
C PHE A 154 18.68 -2.22 -5.83
N ILE A 155 18.46 -1.02 -5.29
CA ILE A 155 19.24 0.18 -5.59
C ILE A 155 20.66 -0.06 -5.04
N HIS A 156 21.66 0.07 -5.91
CA HIS A 156 23.09 -0.05 -5.58
C HIS A 156 23.73 1.29 -5.26
#